data_AF-A0A1I2CDZ0-F1
#
_entry.id   AF-A0A1I2CDZ0-F1
#
_cell.length_a   1.000
_cell.length_b   1.000
_cell.length_c   1.000
_cell.angle_alpha   90.00
_cell.angle_beta   90.00
_cell.angle_gamma   90.00
#
_symmetry.space_group_name_H-M   'P 1'
#
loop_
_entity.id
_entity.type
_entity.pdbx_description
1 polymer ?
#
loop_
_entity_poly.entity_id
_entity_poly.type
_entity_poly.pdbx_seq_one_letter_code
_entity_poly.pdbx_strand_id
1 'polypeptide(L)'
;MITTRRRRATLVALVCAALALPLAAPASAAPTVPSRALVAPAKAAPASLTTAASDVQAAPLATARARSSMKLTSYEKLASTHKRTYVKVRVTNGKGQRLSLQRYSKGKWRTVTKTRAPRAVGAKTVKIRVPKKAGSFKYRVVMSKSSANKRIVSKKVRVFQSDYAKHKRYIAKARAHMKRWCPDTPIFVDTPNVRAGEWAAGMAWTRWSFTGSKASWKQTIELRSGLTGASLKHIAIHECAHIVQARPIVKGITTYEKSEARTDKIFRKGAAEPHEQQADCMAYAKTRDKSQMVYTKSCSGKRLKNAKGMWKSYGTKYQKPNLTWAWRY
;
A
#
# COMPACT_ATOMS: atom_id res chain seq x y z
N MET A 1 52.18 33.03 -36.64
CA MET A 1 51.62 31.78 -37.21
C MET A 1 50.13 31.75 -36.89
N ILE A 2 49.23 32.35 -37.68
CA ILE A 2 48.65 31.91 -38.97
C ILE A 2 47.90 30.56 -38.87
N THR A 3 46.55 30.67 -38.78
CA THR A 3 45.46 29.79 -39.31
C THR A 3 45.35 28.33 -38.80
N THR A 4 44.20 27.64 -38.69
CA THR A 4 42.83 27.77 -39.24
C THR A 4 41.86 26.83 -38.47
N ARG A 5 40.57 27.18 -38.49
CA ARG A 5 39.41 26.34 -38.09
C ARG A 5 39.32 25.03 -38.89
N ARG A 6 38.75 23.96 -38.28
CA ARG A 6 37.78 23.08 -38.95
C ARG A 6 36.66 22.64 -38.02
N ARG A 7 35.44 23.01 -38.41
CA ARG A 7 34.15 22.43 -37.98
C ARG A 7 33.99 21.08 -38.69
N ARG A 8 33.37 20.09 -38.02
CA ARG A 8 32.62 19.03 -38.70
C ARG A 8 31.26 18.90 -38.04
N ALA A 9 30.25 19.39 -38.77
CA ALA A 9 28.87 19.00 -38.60
C ALA A 9 28.68 17.63 -39.26
N THR A 10 27.92 16.74 -38.63
CA THR A 10 27.44 15.54 -39.28
C THR A 10 25.91 15.60 -39.25
N LEU A 11 25.35 15.97 -40.40
CA LEU A 11 23.99 15.67 -40.80
C LEU A 11 23.86 14.15 -40.93
N VAL A 12 22.82 13.56 -40.34
CA VAL A 12 22.22 12.31 -40.84
C VAL A 12 20.71 12.50 -40.85
N ALA A 13 20.15 12.01 -41.96
CA ALA A 13 18.89 12.36 -42.56
C ALA A 13 17.65 11.75 -41.89
N LEU A 14 16.52 12.37 -42.27
CA LEU A 14 15.15 11.89 -42.18
C LEU A 14 15.00 10.39 -42.46
N VAL A 15 14.15 9.75 -41.65
CA VAL A 15 13.24 8.71 -42.12
C VAL A 15 11.83 9.10 -41.70
N CYS A 16 11.02 9.49 -42.68
CA CYS A 16 9.57 9.48 -42.59
C CYS A 16 9.08 8.04 -42.76
N ALA A 17 8.16 7.58 -41.91
CA ALA A 17 6.91 6.91 -42.33
C ALA A 17 6.15 6.32 -41.13
N ALA A 18 4.83 6.21 -41.36
CA ALA A 18 3.84 5.38 -40.69
C ALA A 18 3.09 5.95 -39.47
N LEU A 19 1.98 6.61 -39.82
CA LEU A 19 0.66 6.54 -39.17
C LEU A 19 0.49 5.40 -38.16
N ALA A 20 0.15 5.77 -36.91
CA ALA A 20 -0.52 4.87 -35.98
C ALA A 20 -1.72 5.61 -35.35
N LEU A 21 -2.89 5.01 -35.54
CA LEU A 21 -4.21 5.44 -35.07
C LEU A 21 -4.28 5.63 -33.55
N PRO A 22 -5.18 6.49 -33.03
CA PRO A 22 -5.49 6.53 -31.61
C PRO A 22 -6.32 5.29 -31.23
N LEU A 23 -5.74 4.36 -30.47
CA LEU A 23 -6.52 3.38 -29.72
C LEU A 23 -7.32 4.11 -28.65
N ALA A 24 -8.64 4.16 -28.83
CA ALA A 24 -9.59 4.50 -27.78
C ALA A 24 -9.46 3.50 -26.63
N ALA A 25 -9.17 3.99 -25.43
CA ALA A 25 -9.24 3.20 -24.21
C ALA A 25 -10.71 2.86 -23.92
N PRO A 26 -11.05 1.61 -23.55
CA PRO A 26 -12.41 1.28 -23.14
C PRO A 26 -12.72 1.98 -21.80
N ALA A 27 -13.83 2.71 -21.78
CA ALA A 27 -14.44 3.21 -20.56
C ALA A 27 -14.80 2.02 -19.66
N SER A 28 -14.06 1.87 -18.56
CA SER A 28 -14.38 0.86 -17.55
C SER A 28 -15.61 1.32 -16.77
N ALA A 29 -16.74 0.67 -16.99
CA ALA A 29 -17.97 0.86 -16.23
C ALA A 29 -17.74 0.64 -14.73
N ALA A 30 -18.31 1.52 -13.91
CA ALA A 30 -18.30 1.40 -12.46
C ALA A 30 -19.14 0.19 -12.00
N PRO A 31 -18.71 -0.57 -10.98
CA PRO A 31 -19.52 -1.67 -10.45
C PRO A 31 -20.69 -1.14 -9.63
N THR A 32 -21.90 -1.46 -10.09
CA THR A 32 -23.17 -1.31 -9.37
C THR A 32 -23.18 -2.23 -8.14
N VAL A 33 -23.37 -1.66 -6.96
CA VAL A 33 -23.54 -2.41 -5.70
C VAL A 33 -25.03 -2.75 -5.55
N PRO A 34 -25.43 -4.02 -5.46
CA PRO A 34 -26.81 -4.36 -5.16
C PRO A 34 -27.12 -4.08 -3.67
N SER A 35 -28.18 -3.29 -3.48
CA SER A 35 -28.78 -2.99 -2.18
C SER A 35 -29.35 -4.27 -1.57
N ARG A 36 -28.91 -4.63 -0.38
CA ARG A 36 -29.34 -5.87 0.31
C ARG A 36 -30.54 -5.55 1.19
N ALA A 37 -31.70 -6.02 0.77
CA ALA A 37 -32.94 -5.96 1.54
C ALA A 37 -32.79 -6.73 2.87
N LEU A 38 -33.23 -6.08 3.96
CA LEU A 38 -33.40 -6.67 5.28
C LEU A 38 -34.68 -7.53 5.27
N VAL A 39 -34.51 -8.85 5.41
CA VAL A 39 -35.62 -9.78 5.65
C VAL A 39 -35.71 -10.00 7.16
N ALA A 40 -36.87 -9.69 7.74
CA ALA A 40 -37.21 -9.94 9.14
C ALA A 40 -37.33 -11.45 9.42
N PRO A 41 -36.97 -11.94 10.62
CA PRO A 41 -37.17 -13.34 10.97
C PRO A 41 -38.65 -13.63 11.28
N ALA A 42 -39.14 -14.70 10.68
CA ALA A 42 -40.46 -15.27 10.94
C ALA A 42 -40.53 -15.94 12.34
N LYS A 43 -41.71 -15.81 12.92
CA LYS A 43 -42.15 -16.31 14.22
C LYS A 43 -42.22 -17.84 14.22
N ALA A 44 -41.50 -18.52 15.11
CA ALA A 44 -41.58 -19.96 15.30
C ALA A 44 -42.59 -20.30 16.41
N ALA A 45 -43.46 -21.27 16.13
CA ALA A 45 -44.47 -21.84 17.03
C ALA A 45 -43.85 -22.73 18.12
N PRO A 46 -44.54 -22.98 19.25
CA PRO A 46 -44.04 -23.82 20.32
C PRO A 46 -44.22 -25.31 19.99
N ALA A 47 -43.23 -26.13 20.32
CA ALA A 47 -43.34 -27.58 20.30
C ALA A 47 -43.13 -28.13 21.71
N SER A 48 -44.06 -29.01 22.09
CA SER A 48 -44.32 -29.57 23.40
C SER A 48 -43.20 -30.44 23.97
N LEU A 49 -43.13 -30.47 25.30
CA LEU A 49 -42.37 -31.43 26.09
C LEU A 49 -42.91 -32.85 25.93
N THR A 50 -42.02 -33.82 25.75
CA THR A 50 -42.20 -35.19 26.21
C THR A 50 -40.88 -35.69 26.82
N THR A 51 -40.96 -36.02 28.10
CA THR A 51 -39.95 -36.70 28.90
C THR A 51 -39.98 -38.20 28.61
N ALA A 52 -38.85 -38.78 28.24
CA ALA A 52 -38.62 -40.21 28.36
C ALA A 52 -37.20 -40.42 28.91
N ALA A 53 -37.16 -40.93 30.14
CA ALA A 53 -35.95 -41.41 30.78
C ALA A 53 -35.45 -42.65 30.03
N SER A 54 -34.16 -42.69 29.74
CA SER A 54 -33.46 -43.92 29.38
C SER A 54 -32.04 -43.81 29.90
N ASP A 55 -31.78 -44.58 30.96
CA ASP A 55 -30.46 -44.95 31.41
C ASP A 55 -29.72 -45.62 30.25
N VAL A 56 -28.77 -44.88 29.67
CA VAL A 56 -27.74 -45.43 28.80
C VAL A 56 -26.42 -45.08 29.44
N GLN A 57 -25.72 -46.10 29.92
CA GLN A 57 -24.35 -46.05 30.40
C GLN A 57 -23.51 -45.18 29.46
N ALA A 58 -23.04 -44.04 29.99
CA ALA A 58 -22.14 -43.15 29.29
C ALA A 58 -20.81 -43.86 29.07
N ALA A 59 -20.65 -44.46 27.88
CA ALA A 59 -19.33 -44.73 27.34
C ALA A 59 -18.50 -43.43 27.45
N PRO A 60 -17.22 -43.49 27.88
CA PRO A 60 -16.41 -42.29 28.01
C PRO A 60 -16.40 -41.58 26.65
N LEU A 61 -17.07 -40.42 26.58
CA LEU A 61 -17.06 -39.55 25.41
C LEU A 61 -15.59 -39.29 25.11
N ALA A 62 -15.07 -39.98 24.09
CA ALA A 62 -13.77 -39.71 23.54
C ALA A 62 -13.80 -38.23 23.14
N THR A 63 -13.20 -37.38 23.99
CA THR A 63 -13.20 -35.94 23.80
C THR A 63 -12.52 -35.70 22.47
N ALA A 64 -13.31 -35.42 21.43
CA ALA A 64 -12.82 -35.29 20.07
C ALA A 64 -11.67 -34.28 20.11
N ARG A 65 -10.44 -34.77 19.95
CA ARG A 65 -9.23 -33.95 20.17
C ARG A 65 -9.37 -32.71 19.30
N ALA A 66 -9.53 -31.55 19.94
CA ALA A 66 -9.81 -30.31 19.22
C ALA A 66 -8.77 -30.10 18.11
N ARG A 67 -9.25 -30.08 16.87
CA ARG A 67 -8.41 -29.95 15.66
C ARG A 67 -7.76 -28.57 15.66
N SER A 68 -6.52 -28.53 15.18
CA SER A 68 -5.74 -27.30 15.08
C SER A 68 -6.07 -26.62 13.77
N SER A 69 -6.14 -25.29 13.75
CA SER A 69 -6.36 -24.53 12.52
C SER A 69 -5.42 -23.33 12.44
N MET A 70 -5.15 -22.87 11.22
CA MET A 70 -4.28 -21.73 10.96
C MET A 70 -4.84 -20.86 9.83
N LYS A 71 -4.99 -19.56 10.08
CA LYS A 71 -5.42 -18.55 9.11
C LYS A 71 -4.40 -17.42 9.03
N LEU A 72 -3.95 -17.08 7.83
CA LEU A 72 -3.17 -15.88 7.60
C LEU A 72 -4.04 -14.65 7.91
N THR A 73 -3.55 -13.77 8.78
CA THR A 73 -4.32 -12.58 9.21
C THR A 73 -3.80 -11.28 8.63
N SER A 74 -2.48 -11.10 8.55
CA SER A 74 -1.90 -9.89 7.97
C SER A 74 -0.45 -10.07 7.55
N TYR A 75 -0.01 -9.23 6.62
CA TYR A 75 1.36 -9.10 6.15
C TYR A 75 1.56 -7.70 5.57
N GLU A 76 2.80 -7.25 5.51
CA GLU A 76 3.15 -6.01 4.81
C GLU A 76 3.44 -6.33 3.34
N LYS A 77 2.70 -5.72 2.40
CA LYS A 77 2.99 -5.85 0.95
C LYS A 77 4.32 -5.19 0.58
N LEU A 78 4.61 -4.06 1.22
CA LEU A 78 5.84 -3.28 1.04
C LEU A 78 6.56 -3.19 2.38
N ALA A 79 7.84 -3.48 2.35
CA ALA A 79 8.73 -3.44 3.49
C ALA A 79 10.10 -2.91 3.07
N SER A 80 10.91 -2.56 4.05
CA SER A 80 12.29 -2.16 3.82
C SER A 80 13.21 -3.10 4.59
N THR A 81 14.35 -3.46 4.01
CA THR A 81 15.29 -4.42 4.62
C THR A 81 15.86 -3.96 5.97
N HIS A 82 15.84 -2.67 6.29
CA HIS A 82 16.28 -2.18 7.60
C HIS A 82 15.30 -2.48 8.74
N LYS A 83 13.98 -2.54 8.47
CA LYS A 83 12.94 -2.80 9.49
C LYS A 83 12.65 -4.29 9.64
N ARG A 84 12.13 -4.67 10.81
CA ARG A 84 11.65 -6.04 11.05
C ARG A 84 10.23 -6.16 10.47
N THR A 85 10.05 -7.05 9.50
CA THR A 85 8.75 -7.37 8.90
C THR A 85 8.30 -8.76 9.32
N TYR A 86 6.98 -8.93 9.44
CA TYR A 86 6.37 -10.17 9.91
C TYR A 86 5.20 -10.57 9.02
N VAL A 87 5.01 -11.89 8.90
CA VAL A 87 3.74 -12.49 8.49
C VAL A 87 3.02 -12.90 9.77
N LYS A 88 1.75 -12.50 9.92
CA LYS A 88 0.93 -12.86 11.08
C LYS A 88 -0.07 -13.95 10.70
N VAL A 89 -0.15 -14.98 11.53
CA VAL A 89 -1.14 -16.05 11.42
C VAL A 89 -1.92 -16.17 12.73
N ARG A 90 -3.23 -16.37 12.65
CA ARG A 90 -4.06 -16.80 13.78
C ARG A 90 -4.06 -18.32 13.79
N VAL A 91 -3.62 -18.89 14.90
CA VAL A 91 -3.57 -20.33 15.13
C VAL A 91 -4.54 -20.67 16.26
N THR A 92 -5.41 -21.63 16.03
CA THR A 92 -6.33 -22.16 17.04
C THR A 92 -5.86 -23.54 17.45
N ASN A 93 -5.78 -23.80 18.77
CA ASN A 93 -5.35 -25.08 19.33
C ASN A 93 -3.99 -25.55 18.80
N GLY A 94 -3.01 -24.64 18.72
CA GLY A 94 -1.73 -24.89 18.06
C GLY A 94 -0.81 -25.90 18.75
N LYS A 95 -1.03 -26.19 20.04
CA LYS A 95 -0.38 -27.28 20.81
C LYS A 95 1.15 -27.38 20.62
N GLY A 96 1.85 -26.25 20.48
CA GLY A 96 3.31 -26.26 20.29
C GLY A 96 3.81 -26.71 18.90
N GLN A 97 2.91 -26.93 17.93
CA GLN A 97 3.26 -27.34 16.57
C GLN A 97 4.23 -26.35 15.91
N ARG A 98 5.12 -26.86 15.06
CA ARG A 98 6.12 -26.03 14.37
C ARG A 98 5.46 -25.26 13.23
N LEU A 99 5.64 -23.95 13.24
CA LEU A 99 5.28 -23.06 12.14
C LEU A 99 6.53 -22.71 11.34
N SER A 100 6.47 -22.88 10.03
CA SER A 100 7.57 -22.59 9.11
C SER A 100 7.12 -21.55 8.08
N LEU A 101 7.77 -20.39 8.07
CA LEU A 101 7.66 -19.47 6.94
C LEU A 101 8.49 -20.05 5.79
N GLN A 102 7.84 -20.32 4.67
CA GLN A 102 8.48 -20.79 3.46
C GLN A 102 8.49 -19.68 2.41
N ARG A 103 9.61 -19.54 1.70
CA ARG A 103 9.79 -18.65 0.55
C ARG A 103 9.89 -19.49 -0.72
N TYR A 104 9.20 -19.07 -1.77
CA TYR A 104 9.34 -19.68 -3.10
C TYR A 104 10.61 -19.15 -3.78
N SER A 105 11.50 -20.04 -4.23
CA SER A 105 12.74 -19.68 -4.91
C SER A 105 13.22 -20.84 -5.79
N LYS A 106 13.56 -20.54 -7.06
CA LYS A 106 14.04 -21.53 -8.04
C LYS A 106 13.13 -22.76 -8.13
N GLY A 107 11.83 -22.55 -8.37
CA GLY A 107 10.84 -23.64 -8.50
C GLY A 107 10.42 -24.35 -7.20
N LYS A 108 11.11 -24.10 -6.07
CA LYS A 108 10.91 -24.87 -4.83
C LYS A 108 10.54 -23.97 -3.64
N TRP A 109 9.77 -24.51 -2.70
CA TRP A 109 9.48 -23.85 -1.43
C TRP A 109 10.55 -24.19 -0.41
N ARG A 110 11.27 -23.17 0.08
CA ARG A 110 12.33 -23.33 1.09
C ARG A 110 11.91 -22.69 2.40
N THR A 111 12.13 -23.39 3.51
CA THR A 111 11.90 -22.80 4.85
C THR A 111 12.96 -21.74 5.11
N VAL A 112 12.52 -20.54 5.49
CA VAL A 112 13.40 -19.40 5.76
C VAL A 112 13.34 -18.91 7.21
N THR A 113 12.25 -19.20 7.91
CA THR A 113 12.09 -18.90 9.34
C THR A 113 11.25 -20.00 9.97
N LYS A 114 11.57 -20.40 11.19
CA LYS A 114 10.77 -21.32 12.01
C LYS A 114 10.33 -20.63 13.29
N THR A 115 9.18 -21.01 13.82
CA THR A 115 8.71 -20.67 15.17
C THR A 115 7.79 -21.78 15.67
N ARG A 116 7.25 -21.65 16.88
CA ARG A 116 6.25 -22.58 17.43
C ARG A 116 4.92 -21.88 17.63
N ALA A 117 3.84 -22.61 17.40
CA ALA A 117 2.52 -22.17 17.82
C ALA A 117 2.44 -22.20 19.35
N PRO A 118 1.64 -21.31 19.98
CA PRO A 118 1.38 -21.37 21.41
C PRO A 118 0.80 -22.73 21.81
N ARG A 119 1.13 -23.18 23.03
CA ARG A 119 0.52 -24.38 23.63
C ARG A 119 -0.89 -24.13 24.17
N ALA A 120 -1.25 -22.86 24.39
CA ALA A 120 -2.54 -22.46 24.94
C ALA A 120 -3.73 -22.90 24.07
N VAL A 121 -4.85 -23.20 24.75
CA VAL A 121 -6.15 -23.47 24.13
C VAL A 121 -6.72 -22.16 23.55
N GLY A 122 -7.48 -22.29 22.46
CA GLY A 122 -8.10 -21.15 21.78
C GLY A 122 -7.22 -20.52 20.71
N ALA A 123 -7.67 -19.36 20.21
CA ALA A 123 -7.05 -18.71 19.07
C ALA A 123 -6.03 -17.65 19.48
N LYS A 124 -4.80 -17.76 18.98
CA LYS A 124 -3.70 -16.82 19.24
C LYS A 124 -3.05 -16.35 17.95
N THR A 125 -2.58 -15.10 17.92
CA THR A 125 -1.85 -14.56 16.78
C THR A 125 -0.35 -14.79 16.95
N VAL A 126 0.27 -15.45 15.99
CA VAL A 126 1.72 -15.68 15.94
C VAL A 126 2.34 -14.79 14.88
N LYS A 127 3.39 -14.05 15.25
CA LYS A 127 4.21 -13.24 14.34
C LYS A 127 5.41 -14.06 13.88
N ILE A 128 5.53 -14.31 12.59
CA ILE A 128 6.65 -15.05 12.01
C ILE A 128 7.53 -14.08 11.23
N ARG A 129 8.80 -13.96 11.61
CA ARG A 129 9.74 -12.99 11.03
C ARG A 129 10.01 -13.30 9.56
N VAL A 130 9.94 -12.27 8.71
CA VAL A 130 10.40 -12.32 7.32
C VAL A 130 11.90 -12.02 7.29
N PRO A 131 12.74 -12.83 6.63
CA PRO A 131 14.16 -12.53 6.48
C PRO A 131 14.39 -11.18 5.81
N LYS A 132 15.47 -10.48 6.18
CA LYS A 132 15.87 -9.23 5.54
C LYS A 132 16.54 -9.56 4.20
N LYS A 133 15.77 -9.59 3.11
CA LYS A 133 16.30 -9.80 1.76
C LYS A 133 15.56 -8.88 0.78
N ALA A 134 16.30 -8.10 0.01
CA ALA A 134 15.71 -7.21 -0.98
C ALA A 134 15.09 -7.98 -2.16
N GLY A 135 14.02 -7.43 -2.73
CA GLY A 135 13.29 -7.99 -3.88
C GLY A 135 11.85 -8.39 -3.58
N SER A 136 11.17 -8.94 -4.59
CA SER A 136 9.78 -9.41 -4.50
C SER A 136 9.73 -10.93 -4.32
N PHE A 137 9.19 -11.39 -3.19
CA PHE A 137 9.15 -12.82 -2.88
C PHE A 137 7.74 -13.31 -2.53
N LYS A 138 7.44 -14.54 -2.96
CA LYS A 138 6.23 -15.25 -2.56
C LYS A 138 6.50 -16.04 -1.28
N TYR A 139 5.64 -15.89 -0.28
CA TYR A 139 5.71 -16.58 1.00
C TYR A 139 4.44 -17.38 1.29
N ARG A 140 4.56 -18.41 2.12
CA ARG A 140 3.45 -19.12 2.77
C ARG A 140 3.89 -19.60 4.15
N VAL A 141 2.93 -19.82 5.04
CA VAL A 141 3.20 -20.45 6.35
C VAL A 141 2.74 -21.90 6.29
N VAL A 142 3.54 -22.78 6.88
CA VAL A 142 3.24 -24.20 7.01
C VAL A 142 3.28 -24.59 8.48
N MET A 143 2.18 -25.15 8.98
CA MET A 143 2.12 -25.81 10.28
C MET A 143 2.39 -27.30 10.12
N SER A 144 3.33 -27.84 10.89
CA SER A 144 3.74 -29.24 10.81
C SER A 144 2.58 -30.20 11.12
N LYS A 145 2.63 -31.42 10.56
CA LYS A 145 1.75 -32.52 10.99
C LYS A 145 1.90 -32.78 12.50
N SER A 146 0.83 -33.26 13.12
CA SER A 146 0.80 -33.75 14.51
C SER A 146 -0.04 -35.03 14.56
N SER A 147 -0.06 -35.72 15.69
CA SER A 147 -0.93 -36.90 15.89
C SER A 147 -2.42 -36.60 15.68
N ALA A 148 -2.85 -35.35 15.88
CA ALA A 148 -4.26 -34.96 15.73
C ALA A 148 -4.59 -34.24 14.40
N ASN A 149 -3.58 -33.81 13.62
CA ASN A 149 -3.82 -32.98 12.44
C ASN A 149 -2.81 -33.24 11.33
N LYS A 150 -3.31 -33.30 10.08
CA LYS A 150 -2.50 -33.23 8.86
C LYS A 150 -1.75 -31.88 8.79
N ARG A 151 -0.73 -31.82 7.93
CA ARG A 151 0.01 -30.58 7.64
C ARG A 151 -0.94 -29.49 7.11
N ILE A 152 -0.90 -28.29 7.69
CA ILE A 152 -1.74 -27.15 7.28
C ILE A 152 -0.89 -26.10 6.57
N VAL A 153 -1.37 -25.58 5.43
CA VAL A 153 -0.65 -24.58 4.61
C VAL A 153 -1.53 -23.35 4.43
N SER A 154 -0.97 -22.16 4.64
CA SER A 154 -1.70 -20.91 4.45
C SER A 154 -1.84 -20.53 2.97
N LYS A 155 -2.72 -19.56 2.68
CA LYS A 155 -2.68 -18.80 1.41
C LYS A 155 -1.28 -18.22 1.16
N LYS A 156 -0.92 -18.10 -0.12
CA LYS A 156 0.34 -17.48 -0.58
C LYS A 156 0.23 -15.95 -0.48
N VAL A 157 1.32 -15.28 -0.15
CA VAL A 157 1.42 -13.81 -0.14
C VAL A 157 2.66 -13.35 -0.88
N ARG A 158 2.62 -12.13 -1.43
CA ARG A 158 3.79 -11.49 -2.03
C ARG A 158 4.21 -10.32 -1.16
N VAL A 159 5.50 -10.28 -0.84
CA VAL A 159 6.12 -9.17 -0.08
C VAL A 159 7.26 -8.63 -0.92
N PHE A 160 7.24 -7.33 -1.18
CA PHE A 160 8.36 -6.61 -1.74
C PHE A 160 9.17 -5.96 -0.61
N GLN A 161 10.48 -6.16 -0.64
CA GLN A 161 11.42 -5.57 0.31
C GLN A 161 12.37 -4.65 -0.44
N SER A 162 12.25 -3.33 -0.23
CA SER A 162 13.17 -2.35 -0.79
C SER A 162 14.54 -2.47 -0.14
N ASP A 163 15.60 -2.40 -0.95
CA ASP A 163 16.99 -2.46 -0.49
C ASP A 163 17.41 -1.14 0.16
N TYR A 164 17.25 -1.06 1.49
CA TYR A 164 17.62 0.14 2.22
C TYR A 164 19.12 0.44 2.16
N ALA A 165 19.97 -0.59 2.21
CA ALA A 165 21.41 -0.39 2.26
C ALA A 165 21.90 0.22 0.95
N LYS A 166 21.48 -0.36 -0.18
CA LYS A 166 21.79 0.15 -1.52
C LYS A 166 21.30 1.58 -1.74
N HIS A 167 20.10 1.91 -1.26
CA HIS A 167 19.46 3.20 -1.53
C HIS A 167 19.51 4.19 -0.35
N LYS A 168 20.34 3.96 0.68
CA LYS A 168 20.37 4.79 1.91
C LYS A 168 20.56 6.27 1.60
N ARG A 169 21.57 6.61 0.78
CA ARG A 169 21.88 8.01 0.40
C ARG A 169 20.76 8.64 -0.43
N TYR A 170 20.21 7.87 -1.36
CA TYR A 170 19.08 8.31 -2.21
C TYR A 170 17.83 8.63 -1.38
N ILE A 171 17.47 7.73 -0.46
CA ILE A 171 16.37 7.91 0.49
C ILE A 171 16.60 9.14 1.38
N ALA A 172 17.83 9.34 1.86
CA ALA A 172 18.18 10.50 2.68
C ALA A 172 18.04 11.82 1.91
N LYS A 173 18.46 11.86 0.63
CA LYS A 173 18.30 13.04 -0.23
C LYS A 173 16.82 13.36 -0.49
N ALA A 174 16.02 12.34 -0.85
CA ALA A 174 14.57 12.49 -1.00
C ALA A 174 13.92 13.02 0.30
N ARG A 175 14.31 12.44 1.45
CA ARG A 175 13.88 12.86 2.80
C ARG A 175 14.15 14.34 3.03
N ALA A 176 15.35 14.82 2.69
CA ALA A 176 15.74 16.21 2.92
C ALA A 176 14.82 17.19 2.19
N HIS A 177 14.44 16.87 0.95
CA HIS A 177 13.53 17.71 0.16
C HIS A 177 12.12 17.82 0.74
N MET A 178 11.62 16.75 1.37
CA MET A 178 10.25 16.71 1.91
C MET A 178 10.18 16.80 3.44
N LYS A 179 11.31 16.96 4.15
CA LYS A 179 11.42 16.86 5.62
C LYS A 179 10.38 17.72 6.34
N ARG A 180 10.13 18.93 5.84
CA ARG A 180 9.18 19.86 6.45
C ARG A 180 7.74 19.35 6.43
N TRP A 181 7.36 18.54 5.44
CA TRP A 181 5.97 18.20 5.17
C TRP A 181 5.65 16.71 5.37
N CYS A 182 6.57 15.82 5.01
CA CYS A 182 6.47 14.36 5.14
C CYS A 182 7.71 13.77 5.82
N PRO A 183 8.06 14.20 7.06
CA PRO A 183 9.32 13.82 7.71
C PRO A 183 9.48 12.30 7.86
N ASP A 184 8.43 11.64 8.35
CA ASP A 184 8.50 10.23 8.77
C ASP A 184 7.89 9.26 7.76
N THR A 185 7.36 9.76 6.64
CA THR A 185 6.71 8.92 5.63
C THR A 185 7.68 7.86 5.10
N PRO A 186 7.36 6.56 5.23
CA PRO A 186 8.20 5.50 4.68
C PRO A 186 8.42 5.68 3.18
N ILE A 187 9.68 5.55 2.75
CA ILE A 187 10.06 5.57 1.33
C ILE A 187 10.50 4.16 0.96
N PHE A 188 9.92 3.60 -0.10
CA PHE A 188 10.35 2.35 -0.72
C PHE A 188 10.90 2.65 -2.11
N VAL A 189 12.10 2.19 -2.40
CA VAL A 189 12.76 2.39 -3.69
C VAL A 189 12.63 1.14 -4.56
N ASP A 190 12.40 1.35 -5.86
CA ASP A 190 12.32 0.33 -6.92
C ASP A 190 11.28 -0.76 -6.64
N THR A 191 10.13 -0.36 -6.11
CA THR A 191 8.97 -1.24 -6.03
C THR A 191 8.50 -1.64 -7.44
N PRO A 192 7.63 -2.66 -7.57
CA PRO A 192 7.08 -3.05 -8.86
C PRO A 192 6.29 -1.96 -9.59
N ASN A 193 5.88 -0.88 -8.91
CA ASN A 193 5.11 0.20 -9.53
C ASN A 193 5.99 1.31 -10.13
N VAL A 194 7.23 1.46 -9.64
CA VAL A 194 8.06 2.65 -9.94
C VAL A 194 9.50 2.31 -10.34
N ARG A 195 9.90 1.04 -10.44
CA ARG A 195 11.25 0.67 -10.88
C ARG A 195 11.51 1.08 -12.33
N ALA A 196 12.78 1.07 -12.76
CA ALA A 196 13.14 1.34 -14.15
C ALA A 196 12.37 0.43 -15.13
N GLY A 197 11.88 1.00 -16.23
CA GLY A 197 11.01 0.33 -17.20
C GLY A 197 9.52 0.35 -16.86
N GLU A 198 9.12 0.82 -15.67
CA GLU A 198 7.71 1.04 -15.32
C GLU A 198 7.27 2.47 -15.66
N TRP A 199 5.95 2.67 -15.77
CA TRP A 199 5.33 3.92 -16.23
C TRP A 199 5.48 5.09 -15.24
N ALA A 200 5.59 4.82 -13.93
CA ALA A 200 5.65 5.85 -12.90
C ALA A 200 7.08 6.05 -12.36
N ALA A 201 7.44 7.30 -12.06
CA ALA A 201 8.71 7.64 -11.40
C ALA A 201 8.60 7.76 -9.87
N GLY A 202 7.38 7.96 -9.37
CA GLY A 202 7.01 8.00 -7.97
C GLY A 202 5.56 7.54 -7.79
N MET A 203 5.21 7.17 -6.57
CA MET A 203 3.83 6.85 -6.20
C MET A 203 3.60 7.03 -4.70
N ALA A 204 2.54 7.74 -4.34
CA ALA A 204 2.10 7.89 -2.97
C ALA A 204 0.88 7.01 -2.70
N TRP A 205 0.85 6.40 -1.51
CA TRP A 205 -0.32 5.66 -1.04
C TRP A 205 -0.79 6.24 0.28
N THR A 206 -2.08 6.56 0.35
CA THR A 206 -2.79 6.71 1.62
C THR A 206 -3.89 5.65 1.66
N ARG A 207 -3.89 4.81 2.68
CA ARG A 207 -4.97 3.85 2.95
C ARG A 207 -5.57 4.17 4.30
N TRP A 208 -6.88 4.37 4.38
CA TRP A 208 -7.58 4.59 5.63
C TRP A 208 -8.69 3.58 5.87
N SER A 209 -9.14 3.50 7.11
CA SER A 209 -10.27 2.67 7.53
C SER A 209 -11.00 3.32 8.69
N PHE A 210 -12.32 3.10 8.74
CA PHE A 210 -13.20 3.50 9.83
C PHE A 210 -13.65 2.23 10.56
N THR A 211 -13.59 2.22 11.89
CA THR A 211 -14.00 1.08 12.72
C THR A 211 -14.59 1.61 14.02
N GLY A 212 -15.91 1.54 14.13
CA GLY A 212 -16.64 2.19 15.22
C GLY A 212 -16.33 3.69 15.27
N SER A 213 -16.02 4.21 16.45
CA SER A 213 -15.64 5.60 16.69
C SER A 213 -14.16 5.91 16.43
N LYS A 214 -13.44 5.07 15.69
CA LYS A 214 -12.01 5.26 15.39
C LYS A 214 -11.77 5.20 13.90
N ALA A 215 -10.97 6.14 13.42
CA ALA A 215 -10.42 6.12 12.08
C ALA A 215 -8.90 5.97 12.14
N SER A 216 -8.32 5.38 11.11
CA SER A 216 -6.87 5.27 10.99
C SER A 216 -6.40 5.36 9.55
N TRP A 217 -5.16 5.76 9.34
CA TRP A 217 -4.51 5.65 8.03
C TRP A 217 -3.11 5.05 8.10
N LYS A 218 -2.62 4.64 6.94
CA LYS A 218 -1.22 4.32 6.66
C LYS A 218 -0.79 4.99 5.35
N GLN A 219 0.31 5.73 5.42
CA GLN A 219 0.87 6.51 4.34
C GLN A 219 2.26 6.01 3.96
N THR A 220 2.55 5.93 2.66
CA THR A 220 3.85 5.50 2.14
C THR A 220 4.15 6.18 0.81
N ILE A 221 5.43 6.35 0.50
CA ILE A 221 5.92 6.85 -0.79
C ILE A 221 6.79 5.77 -1.44
N GLU A 222 6.64 5.59 -2.74
CA GLU A 222 7.48 4.75 -3.59
C GLU A 222 8.23 5.66 -4.57
N LEU A 223 9.53 5.41 -4.79
CA LEU A 223 10.34 6.19 -5.72
C LEU A 223 11.17 5.28 -6.61
N ARG A 224 11.27 5.62 -7.90
CA ARG A 224 12.27 5.06 -8.80
C ARG A 224 13.67 5.44 -8.31
N SER A 225 14.66 4.55 -8.40
CA SER A 225 16.05 4.93 -8.20
C SER A 225 16.65 5.62 -9.43
N GLY A 226 17.80 6.28 -9.27
CA GLY A 226 18.55 6.87 -10.39
C GLY A 226 18.01 8.19 -10.96
N LEU A 227 16.99 8.80 -10.32
CA LEU A 227 16.53 10.13 -10.73
C LEU A 227 17.62 11.18 -10.48
N THR A 228 17.70 12.18 -11.36
CA THR A 228 18.58 13.34 -11.20
C THR A 228 18.22 14.13 -9.93
N GLY A 229 19.10 15.04 -9.48
CA GLY A 229 18.83 15.87 -8.30
C GLY A 229 17.54 16.69 -8.40
N ALA A 230 17.28 17.31 -9.55
CA ALA A 230 16.08 18.11 -9.79
C ALA A 230 14.83 17.22 -9.86
N SER A 231 14.88 16.13 -10.63
CA SER A 231 13.76 15.20 -10.74
C SER A 231 13.42 14.53 -9.42
N LEU A 232 14.43 14.09 -8.64
CA LEU A 232 14.22 13.54 -7.31
C LEU A 232 13.56 14.54 -6.36
N LYS A 233 14.03 15.80 -6.37
CA LYS A 233 13.44 16.87 -5.56
C LYS A 233 11.97 17.09 -5.93
N HIS A 234 11.67 17.22 -7.21
CA HIS A 234 10.31 17.46 -7.69
C HIS A 234 9.39 16.28 -7.39
N ILE A 235 9.76 15.07 -7.81
CA ILE A 235 8.96 13.86 -7.60
C ILE A 235 8.76 13.59 -6.11
N ALA A 236 9.79 13.69 -5.26
CA ALA A 236 9.60 13.48 -3.81
C ALA A 236 8.62 14.48 -3.18
N ILE A 237 8.61 15.74 -3.63
CA ILE A 237 7.66 16.75 -3.14
C ILE A 237 6.27 16.50 -3.74
N HIS A 238 6.17 16.07 -5.01
CA HIS A 238 4.94 15.67 -5.68
C HIS A 238 4.27 14.51 -4.95
N GLU A 239 5.00 13.42 -4.65
CA GLU A 239 4.45 12.31 -3.87
C GLU A 239 4.05 12.72 -2.45
N CYS A 240 4.82 13.62 -1.82
CA CYS A 240 4.42 14.19 -0.53
C CYS A 240 3.15 15.06 -0.66
N ALA A 241 2.93 15.72 -1.78
CA ALA A 241 1.73 16.50 -2.03
C ALA A 241 0.48 15.62 -2.05
N HIS A 242 0.53 14.44 -2.68
CA HIS A 242 -0.56 13.45 -2.59
C HIS A 242 -0.87 13.02 -1.17
N ILE A 243 0.16 12.81 -0.34
CA ILE A 243 -0.02 12.54 1.09
C ILE A 243 -0.72 13.71 1.79
N VAL A 244 -0.41 14.95 1.42
CA VAL A 244 -1.03 16.16 1.98
C VAL A 244 -2.48 16.33 1.52
N GLN A 245 -2.79 16.02 0.26
CA GLN A 245 -4.15 16.04 -0.29
C GLN A 245 -5.11 15.14 0.50
N ALA A 246 -4.61 14.03 1.07
CA ALA A 246 -5.40 13.12 1.88
C ALA A 246 -5.67 13.62 3.31
N ARG A 247 -4.89 14.59 3.83
CA ARG A 247 -4.99 15.05 5.23
C ARG A 247 -6.31 15.66 5.68
N PRO A 248 -7.12 16.30 4.82
CA PRO A 248 -8.46 16.75 5.20
C PRO A 248 -9.35 15.65 5.80
N ILE A 249 -9.14 14.37 5.49
CA ILE A 249 -9.94 13.25 6.03
C ILE A 249 -9.92 13.16 7.56
N VAL A 250 -8.86 13.67 8.20
CA VAL A 250 -8.76 13.70 9.68
C VAL A 250 -9.82 14.63 10.28
N LYS A 251 -10.33 15.59 9.50
CA LYS A 251 -11.41 16.50 9.89
C LYS A 251 -12.81 15.99 9.52
N GLY A 252 -12.94 14.84 8.85
CA GLY A 252 -14.22 14.34 8.36
C GLY A 252 -14.20 14.01 6.87
N ILE A 253 -15.05 13.08 6.46
CA ILE A 253 -15.20 12.63 5.07
C ILE A 253 -15.76 13.77 4.23
N THR A 254 -16.74 14.51 4.75
CA THR A 254 -17.28 15.71 4.12
C THR A 254 -16.22 16.78 3.90
N THR A 255 -15.24 16.93 4.80
CA THR A 255 -14.15 17.90 4.61
C THR A 255 -13.19 17.46 3.51
N TYR A 256 -12.94 16.15 3.41
CA TYR A 256 -12.16 15.55 2.34
C TYR A 256 -12.85 15.67 0.98
N GLU A 257 -14.11 15.27 0.86
CA GLU A 257 -14.90 15.37 -0.37
C GLU A 257 -15.04 16.81 -0.86
N LYS A 258 -15.27 17.78 0.04
CA LYS A 258 -15.27 19.21 -0.31
C LYS A 258 -13.91 19.69 -0.84
N SER A 259 -12.82 19.09 -0.36
CA SER A 259 -11.47 19.38 -0.84
C SER A 259 -11.23 18.77 -2.23
N GLU A 260 -11.70 17.55 -2.48
CA GLU A 260 -11.65 16.89 -3.79
C GLU A 260 -12.48 17.66 -4.82
N ALA A 261 -13.76 17.93 -4.54
CA ALA A 261 -14.64 18.67 -5.44
C ALA A 261 -14.09 20.06 -5.82
N ARG A 262 -13.42 20.74 -4.88
CA ARG A 262 -12.73 22.01 -5.15
C ARG A 262 -11.54 21.83 -6.09
N THR A 263 -10.78 20.75 -5.90
CA THR A 263 -9.65 20.39 -6.75
C THR A 263 -10.15 20.08 -8.15
N ASP A 264 -11.17 19.23 -8.29
CA ASP A 264 -11.79 18.89 -9.56
C ASP A 264 -12.26 20.13 -10.30
N LYS A 265 -12.98 21.03 -9.62
CA LYS A 265 -13.43 22.29 -10.22
C LYS A 265 -12.28 23.16 -10.76
N ILE A 266 -11.16 23.24 -10.06
CA ILE A 266 -10.02 24.11 -10.43
C ILE A 266 -9.13 23.47 -11.52
N PHE A 267 -9.02 22.14 -11.52
CA PHE A 267 -8.13 21.39 -12.39
C PHE A 267 -8.84 20.63 -13.52
N ARG A 268 -10.18 20.75 -13.64
CA ARG A 268 -11.04 20.11 -14.66
C ARG A 268 -10.49 20.14 -16.10
N LYS A 269 -9.89 21.27 -16.50
CA LYS A 269 -9.37 21.47 -17.87
C LYS A 269 -7.90 21.06 -17.95
N GLY A 270 -7.60 19.76 -17.94
CA GLY A 270 -6.25 19.24 -18.14
C GLY A 270 -6.26 17.79 -18.62
N ALA A 271 -5.10 17.31 -19.09
CA ALA A 271 -4.96 15.99 -19.71
C ALA A 271 -4.73 14.85 -18.69
N ALA A 272 -4.55 15.19 -17.42
CA ALA A 272 -4.35 14.24 -16.32
C ALA A 272 -5.42 14.45 -15.26
N GLU A 273 -5.56 13.48 -14.36
CA GLU A 273 -6.49 13.56 -13.24
C GLU A 273 -6.29 14.86 -12.42
N PRO A 274 -7.37 15.53 -11.98
CA PRO A 274 -7.27 16.80 -11.24
C PRO A 274 -6.33 16.76 -10.02
N HIS A 275 -6.26 15.65 -9.32
CA HIS A 275 -5.39 15.47 -8.15
C HIS A 275 -3.90 15.38 -8.53
N GLU A 276 -3.57 14.71 -9.63
CA GLU A 276 -2.20 14.68 -10.20
C GLU A 276 -1.76 16.08 -10.61
N GLN A 277 -2.62 16.82 -11.30
CA GLN A 277 -2.34 18.21 -11.67
C GLN A 277 -2.13 19.13 -10.46
N GLN A 278 -2.93 18.96 -9.40
CA GLN A 278 -2.77 19.72 -8.17
C GLN A 278 -1.48 19.34 -7.44
N ALA A 279 -1.13 18.06 -7.35
CA ALA A 279 0.11 17.59 -6.73
C ALA A 279 1.33 18.17 -7.46
N ASP A 280 1.28 18.24 -8.78
CA ASP A 280 2.31 18.84 -9.60
C ASP A 280 2.43 20.36 -9.38
N CYS A 281 1.30 21.08 -9.28
CA CYS A 281 1.31 22.49 -8.87
C CYS A 281 1.79 22.71 -7.45
N MET A 282 1.52 21.77 -6.54
CA MET A 282 2.02 21.79 -5.17
C MET A 282 3.54 21.60 -5.15
N ALA A 283 4.08 20.69 -5.96
CA ALA A 283 5.52 20.54 -6.14
C ALA A 283 6.15 21.80 -6.74
N TYR A 284 5.60 22.32 -7.84
CA TYR A 284 6.04 23.57 -8.46
C TYR A 284 6.05 24.75 -7.49
N ALA A 285 5.05 24.86 -6.60
CA ALA A 285 5.02 25.93 -5.59
C ALA A 285 6.23 25.93 -4.64
N LYS A 286 6.95 24.80 -4.53
CA LYS A 286 8.16 24.63 -3.70
C LYS A 286 9.45 24.53 -4.50
N THR A 287 9.40 23.93 -5.70
CA THR A 287 10.60 23.75 -6.54
C THR A 287 10.84 24.93 -7.46
N ARG A 288 9.76 25.61 -7.90
CA ARG A 288 9.76 26.62 -8.97
C ARG A 288 10.32 26.11 -10.30
N ASP A 289 10.37 24.79 -10.47
CA ASP A 289 10.92 24.15 -11.65
C ASP A 289 9.79 23.63 -12.54
N LYS A 290 9.54 24.35 -13.64
CA LYS A 290 8.51 23.96 -14.61
C LYS A 290 8.95 22.77 -15.47
N SER A 291 10.24 22.53 -15.64
CA SER A 291 10.76 21.46 -16.50
C SER A 291 10.44 20.06 -15.95
N GLN A 292 10.16 19.98 -14.65
CA GLN A 292 9.84 18.73 -13.96
C GLN A 292 8.34 18.49 -13.84
N MET A 293 7.50 19.43 -14.28
CA MET A 293 6.05 19.27 -14.27
C MET A 293 5.61 18.34 -15.40
N VAL A 294 4.89 17.27 -15.06
CA VAL A 294 4.49 16.21 -15.99
C VAL A 294 2.98 16.25 -16.27
N TYR A 295 2.18 16.56 -15.25
CA TYR A 295 0.72 16.36 -15.33
C TYR A 295 -0.03 17.62 -15.69
N THR A 296 0.61 18.78 -15.57
CA THR A 296 0.00 20.05 -15.97
C THR A 296 1.04 20.97 -16.59
N LYS A 297 0.65 21.68 -17.65
CA LYS A 297 1.51 22.66 -18.33
C LYS A 297 1.45 24.05 -17.67
N SER A 298 0.49 24.29 -16.77
CA SER A 298 0.25 25.60 -16.18
C SER A 298 -0.14 25.55 -14.70
N CYS A 299 0.68 26.21 -13.86
CA CYS A 299 0.46 26.41 -12.43
C CYS A 299 0.53 27.89 -12.07
N SER A 300 -0.50 28.64 -12.46
CA SER A 300 -0.65 30.08 -12.18
C SER A 300 -2.04 30.38 -11.60
N GLY A 301 -2.27 31.65 -11.19
CA GLY A 301 -3.57 32.14 -10.74
C GLY A 301 -4.25 31.25 -9.70
N LYS A 302 -5.50 30.83 -10.00
CA LYS A 302 -6.33 30.00 -9.11
C LYS A 302 -5.69 28.65 -8.78
N ARG A 303 -4.99 28.01 -9.75
CA ARG A 303 -4.31 26.71 -9.54
C ARG A 303 -3.17 26.83 -8.52
N LEU A 304 -2.29 27.82 -8.72
CA LEU A 304 -1.17 28.04 -7.80
C LEU A 304 -1.65 28.51 -6.41
N LYS A 305 -2.66 29.38 -6.35
CA LYS A 305 -3.27 29.81 -5.08
C LYS A 305 -3.85 28.63 -4.31
N ASN A 306 -4.55 27.72 -5.00
CA ASN A 306 -5.08 26.50 -4.40
C ASN A 306 -3.96 25.57 -3.88
N ALA A 307 -2.93 25.29 -4.69
CA ALA A 307 -1.80 24.46 -4.29
C ALA A 307 -1.05 25.02 -3.05
N LYS A 308 -0.79 26.35 -3.03
CA LYS A 308 -0.21 27.01 -1.85
C LYS A 308 -1.15 26.95 -0.64
N GLY A 309 -2.45 27.09 -0.86
CA GLY A 309 -3.47 26.96 0.18
C GLY A 309 -3.48 25.57 0.83
N MET A 310 -3.36 24.51 0.02
CA MET A 310 -3.26 23.13 0.53
C MET A 310 -2.03 22.95 1.44
N TRP A 311 -0.87 23.43 1.00
CA TRP A 311 0.34 23.43 1.84
C TRP A 311 0.18 24.24 3.13
N LYS A 312 -0.49 25.41 3.06
CA LYS A 312 -0.73 26.25 4.23
C LYS A 312 -1.65 25.55 5.24
N SER A 313 -2.73 24.94 4.77
CA SER A 313 -3.76 24.33 5.63
C SER A 313 -3.30 23.02 6.26
N TYR A 314 -2.61 22.17 5.48
CA TYR A 314 -2.34 20.79 5.86
C TYR A 314 -0.88 20.38 5.75
N GLY A 315 0.01 21.19 5.18
CA GLY A 315 1.39 20.81 4.88
C GLY A 315 2.21 20.35 6.10
N THR A 316 1.96 20.93 7.26
CA THR A 316 2.64 20.58 8.53
C THR A 316 1.71 19.92 9.55
N LYS A 317 0.46 19.65 9.20
CA LYS A 317 -0.51 18.97 10.09
C LYS A 317 -0.56 17.49 9.78
N TYR A 318 -0.93 16.68 10.76
CA TYR A 318 -1.20 15.24 10.58
C TYR A 318 -0.05 14.50 9.85
N GLN A 319 1.19 14.78 10.24
CA GLN A 319 2.37 14.29 9.51
C GLN A 319 2.73 12.83 9.83
N LYS A 320 2.08 12.23 10.84
CA LYS A 320 2.34 10.85 11.25
C LYS A 320 1.87 9.90 10.13
N PRO A 321 2.77 9.07 9.57
CA PRO A 321 2.41 8.18 8.47
C PRO A 321 1.49 7.05 8.89
N ASN A 322 1.46 6.71 10.18
CA ASN A 322 0.42 5.90 10.78
C ASN A 322 -0.27 6.78 11.83
N LEU A 323 -1.53 7.10 11.60
CA LEU A 323 -2.34 7.94 12.49
C LEU A 323 -3.62 7.20 12.85
N THR A 324 -4.06 7.36 14.08
CA THR A 324 -5.39 6.96 14.54
C THR A 324 -6.02 8.16 15.22
N TRP A 325 -7.29 8.41 14.95
CA TRP A 325 -8.04 9.52 15.53
C TRP A 325 -9.46 9.09 15.86
N ALA A 326 -10.09 9.85 16.77
CA ALA A 326 -11.51 9.69 17.06
C ALA A 326 -12.31 10.09 15.82
N TRP A 327 -13.26 9.24 15.45
CA TRP A 327 -14.16 9.44 14.34
C TRP A 327 -15.58 9.54 14.88
N ARG A 328 -16.30 10.56 14.44
CA ARG A 328 -17.74 10.71 14.67
C ARG A 328 -18.37 10.66 13.27
N TYR A 329 -19.36 9.79 13.12
CA TYR A 329 -20.16 9.70 11.90
C TYR A 329 -20.93 11.00 11.69
#